data_AF-A0A7K5XJV1-F1
#
_entry.id   AF-A0A7K5XJV1-F1
#
_cell.length_a   1.000
_cell.length_b   1.000
_cell.length_c   1.000
_cell.angle_alpha   90.00
_cell.angle_beta   90.00
_cell.angle_gamma   90.00
#
_symmetry.space_group_name_H-M   'P 1'
#
loop_
_entity.id
_entity.type
_entity.pdbx_description
1 polymer ?
#
loop_
_entity_poly.entity_id
_entity_poly.type
_entity_poly.pdbx_seq_one_letter_code
_entity_poly.pdbx_strand_id
1 'polypeptide(L)'
;EDDFQFIFCEGCQKELPNLKLLTCLHTLCLDCLSENKPIGQCPLCRTAIPQASGIPDVDNLLFTNLQARLKIYKKVVGGVDLFCDNCKKAGEFWCSECKEFLCTRCFEAHQRYLKMESHKATRVIDIRAGSFKDFLKDTGKTSNLSCSNPTHKSQIVSIYCKKCKRALCCICALLDSHHAPFCDIRSETQRRQEELGTLSQELKQKRSGFEATYAGLKDEATWLERAQREMRELIRQRVEQLVGLIRREEEELLGLVEAGQEQGRRELSRELERVEGVLRRMEAGERLVEKMNLYATEQEVMDMQPFIKDSLEELLQLPVTGDRAQPGDLTECRARLQAL
;
A
#
# COMPACT_ATOMS: atom_id res chain seq x y z
N GLU A 1 -13.32 26.36 -7.94
CA GLU A 1 -12.48 26.05 -9.11
C GLU A 1 -12.72 24.63 -9.68
N ASP A 2 -13.45 23.75 -8.98
CA ASP A 2 -13.67 22.35 -9.42
C ASP A 2 -14.90 22.06 -10.28
N ASP A 3 -15.70 23.08 -10.64
CA ASP A 3 -16.99 22.88 -11.34
C ASP A 3 -16.88 22.41 -12.80
N PHE A 4 -15.67 22.17 -13.32
CA PHE A 4 -15.43 21.88 -14.75
C PHE A 4 -14.64 20.59 -15.01
N GLN A 5 -14.18 19.88 -13.97
CA GLN A 5 -13.33 18.70 -14.16
C GLN A 5 -14.02 17.58 -14.95
N PHE A 6 -15.36 17.48 -14.85
CA PHE A 6 -16.16 16.50 -15.59
C PHE A 6 -16.29 16.78 -17.09
N ILE A 7 -15.66 17.82 -17.64
CA ILE A 7 -15.66 18.13 -19.09
C ILE A 7 -14.26 17.86 -19.71
N PHE A 8 -13.27 17.48 -18.90
CA PHE A 8 -11.93 17.16 -19.37
C PHE A 8 -11.77 15.68 -19.70
N CYS A 9 -10.75 15.38 -20.50
CA CYS A 9 -10.31 14.00 -20.70
C CYS A 9 -9.87 13.41 -19.35
N GLU A 10 -10.43 12.25 -18.97
CA GLU A 10 -10.10 11.61 -17.68
C GLU A 10 -8.63 11.14 -17.60
N GLY A 11 -7.96 10.97 -18.75
CA GLY A 11 -6.56 10.57 -18.83
C GLY A 11 -5.58 11.74 -18.72
N CYS A 12 -5.69 12.75 -19.61
CA CYS A 12 -4.74 13.86 -19.67
C CYS A 12 -5.21 15.15 -18.99
N GLN A 13 -6.45 15.19 -18.50
CA GLN A 13 -7.06 16.36 -17.82
C GLN A 13 -7.08 17.63 -18.68
N LYS A 14 -7.05 17.49 -20.02
CA LYS A 14 -7.12 18.61 -20.97
C LYS A 14 -8.54 18.77 -21.53
N GLU A 15 -8.90 20.03 -21.83
CA GLU A 15 -10.12 20.38 -22.57
C GLU A 15 -9.91 20.13 -24.07
N LEU A 16 -10.32 18.96 -24.55
CA LEU A 16 -10.19 18.57 -25.96
C LEU A 16 -11.56 18.32 -26.59
N PRO A 17 -11.76 18.63 -27.88
CA PRO A 17 -12.98 18.30 -28.59
C PRO A 17 -13.08 16.78 -28.83
N ASN A 18 -14.30 16.27 -29.01
CA ASN A 18 -14.58 14.90 -29.47
C ASN A 18 -14.02 13.78 -28.57
N LEU A 19 -14.25 13.90 -27.26
CA LEU A 19 -13.94 12.82 -26.32
C LEU A 19 -14.78 11.57 -26.62
N LYS A 20 -14.14 10.41 -26.59
CA LYS A 20 -14.74 9.10 -26.84
C LYS A 20 -15.28 8.50 -25.55
N LEU A 21 -16.48 7.94 -25.61
CA LEU A 21 -17.05 7.17 -24.51
C LEU A 21 -16.73 5.68 -24.72
N LEU A 22 -15.99 5.09 -23.78
CA LEU A 22 -15.62 3.68 -23.84
C LEU A 22 -16.72 2.79 -23.23
N THR A 23 -16.70 1.50 -23.57
CA THR A 23 -17.61 0.49 -22.97
C THR A 23 -17.40 0.32 -21.46
N CYS A 24 -16.20 0.64 -20.95
CA CYS A 24 -15.90 0.71 -19.52
C CYS A 24 -16.40 2.00 -18.84
N LEU A 25 -17.16 2.84 -19.55
CA LEU A 25 -17.76 4.10 -19.10
C LEU A 25 -16.78 5.26 -18.86
N HIS A 26 -15.49 5.08 -19.14
CA HIS A 26 -14.51 6.17 -19.10
C HIS A 26 -14.58 7.04 -20.37
N THR A 27 -14.26 8.32 -20.22
CA THR A 27 -14.28 9.31 -21.31
C THR A 27 -12.88 9.86 -21.58
N LEU A 28 -12.35 9.57 -22.78
CA LEU A 28 -10.94 9.83 -23.12
C LEU A 28 -10.79 10.50 -24.49
N CYS A 29 -9.73 11.30 -24.67
CA CYS A 29 -9.38 11.85 -25.97
C CYS A 29 -8.69 10.80 -26.85
N LEU A 30 -8.65 11.06 -28.16
CA LEU A 30 -8.00 10.18 -29.13
C LEU A 30 -6.51 9.98 -28.83
N ASP A 31 -5.81 11.03 -28.44
CA ASP A 31 -4.38 10.97 -28.12
C ASP A 31 -4.10 10.02 -26.95
N CYS A 32 -4.91 10.08 -25.88
CA CYS A 32 -4.76 9.15 -24.75
C CYS A 32 -5.07 7.69 -25.12
N LEU A 33 -5.90 7.46 -26.14
CA LEU A 33 -6.21 6.11 -26.61
C LEU A 33 -5.14 5.57 -27.57
N SER A 34 -4.54 6.44 -28.40
CA SER A 34 -3.52 6.06 -29.37
C SER A 34 -2.14 5.90 -28.74
N GLU A 35 -1.82 6.69 -27.71
CA GLU A 35 -0.53 6.63 -27.00
C GLU A 35 -0.48 5.51 -25.94
N ASN A 36 -1.62 4.91 -25.57
CA ASN A 36 -1.68 3.88 -24.54
C ASN A 36 -0.99 2.57 -24.97
N LYS A 37 -0.22 1.94 -24.06
CA LYS A 37 0.38 0.62 -24.25
C LYS A 37 -0.07 -0.33 -23.12
N PRO A 38 -0.71 -1.47 -23.43
CA PRO A 38 -1.05 -1.97 -24.77
C PRO A 38 -2.19 -1.20 -25.43
N ILE A 39 -2.11 -1.05 -26.75
CA ILE A 39 -3.18 -0.47 -27.58
C ILE A 39 -4.44 -1.34 -27.45
N GLY A 40 -5.61 -0.71 -27.42
CA GLY A 40 -6.89 -1.42 -27.30
C GLY A 40 -7.29 -1.75 -25.86
N GLN A 41 -6.70 -1.09 -24.87
CA GLN A 41 -7.17 -1.11 -23.49
C GLN A 41 -7.43 0.30 -22.97
N CYS A 42 -8.36 0.42 -22.04
CA CYS A 42 -8.56 1.67 -21.31
C CYS A 42 -7.32 1.95 -20.42
N PRO A 43 -6.66 3.12 -20.52
CA PRO A 43 -5.51 3.45 -19.68
C PRO A 43 -5.84 3.56 -18.18
N LEU A 44 -7.11 3.79 -17.81
CA LEU A 44 -7.53 3.98 -16.42
C LEU A 44 -7.84 2.66 -15.71
N CYS A 45 -8.59 1.76 -16.35
CA CYS A 45 -9.04 0.51 -15.73
C CYS A 45 -8.57 -0.76 -16.44
N ARG A 46 -7.78 -0.62 -17.52
CA ARG A 46 -7.22 -1.72 -18.32
C ARG A 46 -8.23 -2.64 -18.99
N THR A 47 -9.51 -2.28 -18.97
CA THR A 47 -10.56 -3.02 -19.69
C THR A 47 -10.30 -2.96 -21.19
N ALA A 48 -10.40 -4.11 -21.87
CA ALA A 48 -10.23 -4.21 -23.30
C ALA A 48 -11.30 -3.40 -24.06
N ILE A 49 -10.87 -2.75 -25.13
CA ILE A 49 -11.69 -1.97 -26.04
C ILE A 49 -12.10 -2.92 -27.19
N PRO A 50 -13.39 -3.24 -27.36
CA PRO A 50 -13.82 -4.28 -28.30
C PRO A 50 -13.54 -3.98 -29.78
N GLN A 51 -13.25 -2.72 -30.13
CA GLN A 51 -12.98 -2.31 -31.51
C GLN A 51 -11.57 -2.71 -31.95
N ALA A 52 -11.45 -3.24 -33.18
CA ALA A 52 -10.16 -3.62 -33.78
C ALA A 52 -9.14 -2.46 -33.88
N SER A 53 -9.64 -1.22 -33.98
CA SER A 53 -8.84 0.01 -33.98
C SER A 53 -8.44 0.49 -32.57
N GLY A 54 -8.99 -0.09 -31.51
CA GLY A 54 -8.83 0.38 -30.13
C GLY A 54 -9.53 1.71 -29.81
N ILE A 55 -10.37 2.23 -30.72
CA ILE A 55 -11.07 3.51 -30.57
C ILE A 55 -12.59 3.30 -30.75
N PRO A 56 -13.42 3.70 -29.77
CA PRO A 56 -14.88 3.65 -29.93
C PRO A 56 -15.40 4.61 -31.01
N ASP A 57 -16.38 4.17 -31.79
CA ASP A 57 -17.08 5.02 -32.78
C ASP A 57 -18.04 6.03 -32.13
N VAL A 58 -18.33 5.87 -30.84
CA VAL A 58 -19.30 6.70 -30.11
C VAL A 58 -18.61 7.89 -29.45
N ASP A 59 -18.91 9.09 -29.97
CA ASP A 59 -18.58 10.33 -29.28
C ASP A 59 -19.44 10.49 -28.02
N ASN A 60 -18.86 11.05 -26.97
CA ASN A 60 -19.62 11.41 -25.79
C ASN A 60 -20.41 12.70 -26.06
N LEU A 61 -21.59 12.56 -26.67
CA LEU A 61 -22.44 13.68 -27.07
C LEU A 61 -22.82 14.60 -25.88
N LEU A 62 -22.96 14.04 -24.67
CA LEU A 62 -23.18 14.82 -23.46
C LEU A 62 -22.00 15.77 -23.20
N PHE A 63 -20.77 15.26 -23.25
CA PHE A 63 -19.57 16.07 -23.07
C PHE A 63 -19.44 17.15 -24.15
N THR A 64 -19.62 16.80 -25.43
CA THR A 64 -19.54 17.77 -26.53
C THR A 64 -20.54 18.93 -26.33
N ASN A 65 -21.77 18.61 -25.92
CA ASN A 65 -22.79 19.62 -25.64
C ASN A 65 -22.46 20.47 -24.41
N LEU A 66 -21.94 19.87 -23.33
CA LEU A 66 -21.52 20.58 -22.13
C LEU A 66 -20.33 21.50 -22.41
N GLN A 67 -19.36 21.06 -23.19
CA GLN A 67 -18.21 21.87 -23.62
C GLN A 67 -18.65 23.07 -24.48
N ALA A 68 -19.60 22.88 -25.40
CA ALA A 68 -20.16 23.97 -26.19
C ALA A 68 -20.86 25.02 -25.29
N ARG A 69 -21.64 24.57 -24.30
CA ARG A 69 -22.28 25.46 -23.31
C ARG A 69 -21.25 26.15 -22.42
N LEU A 70 -20.18 25.46 -22.03
CA LEU A 70 -19.08 26.03 -21.26
C LEU A 70 -18.38 27.16 -22.03
N LYS A 71 -18.11 26.96 -23.33
CA LYS A 71 -17.54 28.00 -24.20
C LYS A 71 -18.42 29.26 -24.23
N ILE A 72 -19.74 29.08 -24.32
CA ILE A 72 -20.69 30.20 -24.27
C ILE A 72 -20.63 30.89 -22.91
N TYR A 73 -20.69 30.14 -21.80
CA TYR A 73 -20.61 30.70 -20.46
C TYR A 73 -19.31 31.48 -20.22
N LYS A 74 -18.15 30.91 -20.62
CA LYS A 74 -16.84 31.59 -20.56
C LYS A 74 -16.85 32.89 -21.36
N LYS A 75 -17.48 32.92 -22.54
CA LYS A 75 -17.65 34.16 -23.35
C LYS A 75 -18.50 35.20 -22.62
N VAL A 76 -19.60 34.77 -21.99
CA VAL A 76 -20.51 35.65 -21.25
C VAL A 76 -19.83 36.29 -20.03
N VAL A 77 -19.15 35.46 -19.23
CA VAL A 77 -18.45 35.88 -18.00
C VAL A 77 -17.21 36.72 -18.32
N GLY A 78 -16.43 36.32 -19.33
CA GLY A 78 -15.24 37.05 -19.77
C GLY A 78 -15.54 38.42 -20.38
N GLY A 79 -16.80 38.69 -20.75
CA GLY A 79 -17.24 40.01 -21.23
C GLY A 79 -16.73 40.42 -22.60
N VAL A 80 -16.12 39.48 -23.35
CA VAL A 80 -15.51 39.75 -24.66
C VAL A 80 -16.58 39.69 -25.76
N ASP A 81 -16.76 40.80 -26.49
CA ASP A 81 -17.49 40.88 -27.76
C ASP A 81 -18.87 40.20 -27.78
N LEU A 82 -19.68 40.51 -26.76
CA LEU A 82 -21.10 40.12 -26.73
C LEU A 82 -21.90 41.11 -27.58
N PHE A 83 -21.91 40.88 -28.89
CA PHE A 83 -22.71 41.65 -29.83
C PHE A 83 -24.04 40.96 -30.11
N CYS A 84 -25.09 41.76 -30.31
CA CYS A 84 -26.36 41.30 -30.81
C CYS A 84 -26.18 40.70 -32.20
N ASP A 85 -26.59 39.44 -32.38
CA ASP A 85 -26.37 38.72 -33.63
C ASP A 85 -27.12 39.35 -34.82
N ASN A 86 -28.26 40.01 -34.55
CA ASN A 86 -29.09 40.68 -35.55
C ASN A 86 -28.60 42.06 -36.00
N CYS A 87 -28.16 42.92 -35.07
CA CYS A 87 -27.86 44.33 -35.38
C CYS A 87 -26.45 44.78 -34.98
N LYS A 88 -25.63 43.86 -34.46
CA LYS A 88 -24.23 44.06 -34.05
C LYS A 88 -23.99 45.14 -32.97
N LYS A 89 -25.05 45.64 -32.32
CA LYS A 89 -24.97 46.47 -31.10
C LYS A 89 -24.63 45.62 -29.87
N ALA A 90 -24.45 46.22 -28.68
CA ALA A 90 -24.24 45.46 -27.45
C ALA A 90 -25.39 44.46 -27.18
N GLY A 91 -25.02 43.20 -26.95
CA GLY A 91 -25.93 42.11 -26.59
C GLY A 91 -26.16 42.08 -25.08
N GLU A 92 -27.41 42.18 -24.67
CA GLU A 92 -27.83 42.24 -23.26
C GLU A 92 -28.55 40.97 -22.80
N PHE A 93 -29.04 40.18 -23.76
CA PHE A 93 -29.81 38.96 -23.53
C PHE A 93 -29.19 37.79 -24.29
N TRP A 94 -29.28 36.59 -23.74
CA TRP A 94 -28.88 35.33 -24.37
C TRP A 94 -30.11 34.43 -24.51
N CYS A 95 -30.44 34.02 -25.74
CA CYS A 95 -31.50 33.04 -26.02
C CYS A 95 -30.89 31.64 -26.17
N SER A 96 -31.31 30.70 -25.32
CA SER A 96 -30.72 29.36 -25.27
C SER A 96 -31.10 28.46 -26.45
N GLU A 97 -32.28 28.69 -27.01
CA GLU A 97 -32.88 27.93 -28.10
C GLU A 97 -32.29 28.36 -29.44
N CYS A 98 -32.21 29.67 -29.68
CA CYS A 98 -31.60 30.24 -30.89
C CYS A 98 -30.08 30.23 -30.84
N LYS A 99 -29.49 30.14 -29.65
CA LYS A 99 -28.05 30.27 -29.40
C LYS A 99 -27.50 31.61 -29.88
N GLU A 100 -28.27 32.68 -29.62
CA GLU A 100 -27.99 34.04 -30.09
C GLU A 100 -27.98 35.05 -28.93
N PHE A 101 -27.17 36.08 -29.07
CA PHE A 101 -27.16 37.28 -28.24
C PHE A 101 -28.05 38.36 -28.85
N LEU A 102 -28.84 39.03 -28.01
CA LEU A 102 -29.82 40.04 -28.43
C LEU A 102 -29.65 41.33 -27.62
N CYS A 103 -29.73 42.48 -28.27
CA CYS A 103 -29.92 43.77 -27.58
C CYS A 103 -31.38 43.89 -27.14
N THR A 104 -31.70 44.84 -26.25
CA THR A 104 -33.07 45.03 -25.75
C THR A 104 -34.13 45.10 -26.85
N ARG A 105 -33.90 45.87 -27.93
CA ARG A 105 -34.84 46.00 -29.05
C ARG A 105 -35.03 44.69 -29.82
N CYS A 106 -33.94 43.99 -30.11
CA CYS A 106 -34.01 42.71 -30.82
C CYS A 106 -34.65 41.63 -29.95
N PHE A 107 -34.43 41.65 -28.64
CA PHE A 107 -35.09 40.76 -27.68
C PHE A 107 -36.60 40.98 -27.64
N GLU A 108 -37.08 42.22 -27.56
CA GLU A 108 -38.52 42.51 -27.57
C GLU A 108 -39.18 42.05 -28.88
N ALA A 109 -38.53 42.28 -30.02
CA ALA A 109 -39.00 41.78 -31.31
C ALA A 109 -39.03 40.25 -31.31
N HIS A 110 -37.94 39.61 -30.89
CA HIS A 110 -37.80 38.16 -30.77
C HIS A 110 -38.94 37.55 -29.95
N GLN A 111 -39.23 38.13 -28.78
CA GLN A 111 -40.32 37.67 -27.92
C GLN A 111 -41.71 37.88 -28.53
N ARG A 112 -41.92 38.93 -29.33
CA ARG A 112 -43.21 39.18 -29.99
C ARG A 112 -43.47 38.19 -31.13
N TYR A 113 -42.46 37.94 -31.97
CA TYR A 113 -42.60 37.07 -33.13
C TYR A 113 -42.56 35.58 -32.78
N LEU A 114 -41.72 35.18 -31.82
CA LEU A 114 -41.54 33.78 -31.42
C LEU A 114 -42.31 33.42 -30.14
N LYS A 115 -43.26 34.27 -29.70
CA LYS A 115 -44.07 34.05 -28.50
C LYS A 115 -44.82 32.70 -28.52
N MET A 116 -45.12 32.18 -29.71
CA MET A 116 -45.78 30.89 -29.90
C MET A 116 -44.86 29.69 -29.61
N GLU A 117 -43.53 29.85 -29.63
CA GLU A 117 -42.54 28.77 -29.47
C GLU A 117 -41.83 28.80 -28.09
N SER A 118 -42.16 29.78 -27.24
CA SER A 118 -41.67 29.90 -25.84
C SER A 118 -40.14 29.86 -25.68
N HIS A 119 -39.41 30.67 -26.44
CA HIS A 119 -37.95 30.79 -26.27
C HIS A 119 -37.59 31.50 -24.96
N LYS A 120 -36.73 30.88 -24.14
CA LYS A 120 -36.21 31.48 -22.91
C LYS A 120 -34.95 32.30 -23.23
N ALA A 121 -35.05 33.63 -23.06
CA ALA A 121 -33.88 34.49 -23.05
C ALA A 121 -33.59 35.01 -21.64
N THR A 122 -32.32 34.93 -21.22
CA THR A 122 -31.84 35.36 -19.91
C THR A 122 -30.94 36.57 -20.08
N ARG A 123 -30.98 37.54 -19.15
CA ARG A 123 -30.09 38.69 -19.21
C ARG A 123 -28.64 38.25 -18.95
N VAL A 124 -27.72 38.82 -19.71
CA VAL A 124 -26.28 38.58 -19.56
C VAL A 124 -25.81 38.88 -18.14
N ILE A 125 -26.33 39.95 -17.52
CA ILE A 125 -25.98 40.32 -16.14
C ILE A 125 -26.37 39.24 -15.12
N ASP A 126 -27.52 38.60 -15.31
CA ASP A 126 -28.00 37.54 -14.42
C ASP A 126 -27.16 36.27 -14.59
N ILE A 127 -26.74 35.96 -15.83
CA ILE A 127 -25.83 34.84 -16.11
C ILE A 127 -24.45 35.08 -15.47
N ARG A 128 -23.95 36.32 -15.49
CA ARG A 128 -22.66 36.70 -14.86
C ARG A 128 -22.72 36.63 -13.34
N ALA A 129 -23.87 36.98 -12.75
CA ALA A 129 -24.07 36.89 -11.31
C ALA A 129 -24.26 35.44 -10.83
N GLY A 130 -24.70 34.53 -11.71
CA GLY A 130 -24.94 33.12 -11.41
C GLY A 130 -23.75 32.19 -11.64
N SER A 131 -23.84 30.98 -11.09
CA SER A 131 -22.85 29.93 -11.34
C SER A 131 -23.05 29.25 -12.71
N PHE A 132 -22.02 28.57 -13.20
CA PHE A 132 -22.15 27.75 -14.43
C PHE A 132 -23.21 26.65 -14.27
N LYS A 133 -23.36 26.09 -13.07
CA LYS A 133 -24.39 25.08 -12.77
C LYS A 133 -25.79 25.66 -12.97
N ASP A 134 -26.00 26.92 -12.61
CA ASP A 134 -27.28 27.60 -12.82
C ASP A 134 -27.51 27.88 -14.30
N PHE A 135 -26.47 28.31 -15.03
CA PHE A 135 -26.52 28.45 -16.49
C PHE A 135 -26.86 27.12 -17.20
N LEU A 136 -26.28 26.00 -16.76
CA LEU A 136 -26.58 24.67 -17.32
C LEU A 136 -28.02 24.21 -17.02
N LYS A 137 -28.53 24.45 -15.81
CA LYS A 137 -29.93 24.14 -15.47
C LYS A 137 -30.91 24.93 -16.32
N ASP A 138 -30.58 26.19 -16.59
CA ASP A 138 -31.42 27.09 -17.38
C ASP A 138 -31.42 26.76 -18.86
N THR A 139 -30.27 26.36 -19.42
CA THR A 139 -30.11 26.00 -20.84
C THR A 139 -30.38 24.52 -21.14
N GLY A 140 -30.43 23.68 -20.10
CA GLY A 140 -30.60 22.22 -20.24
C GLY A 140 -32.04 21.77 -20.45
N LYS A 141 -33.03 22.58 -20.06
CA LYS A 141 -34.46 22.24 -20.18
C LYS A 141 -35.05 22.50 -21.57
N THR A 142 -34.31 23.18 -22.45
CA THR A 142 -34.83 23.79 -23.68
C THR A 142 -34.11 23.34 -24.94
N SER A 143 -33.30 22.29 -24.89
CA SER A 143 -32.64 21.74 -26.08
C SER A 143 -33.65 21.01 -26.97
N ASN A 144 -34.38 21.77 -27.77
CA ASN A 144 -35.22 21.28 -28.84
C ASN A 144 -34.31 20.72 -29.93
N LEU A 145 -34.14 19.39 -29.95
CA LEU A 145 -33.42 18.72 -31.02
C LEU A 145 -34.18 18.95 -32.33
N SER A 146 -33.49 19.48 -33.33
CA SER A 146 -34.04 19.62 -34.67
C SER A 146 -33.98 18.29 -35.42
N CYS A 147 -34.92 18.09 -36.34
CA CYS A 147 -34.95 16.87 -37.11
C CYS A 147 -33.75 16.78 -38.08
N SER A 148 -33.14 15.60 -38.18
CA SER A 148 -31.99 15.35 -39.06
C SER A 148 -32.34 15.30 -40.55
N ASN A 149 -33.63 15.18 -40.91
CA ASN A 149 -34.05 15.12 -42.31
C ASN A 149 -33.99 16.54 -42.94
N PRO A 150 -33.30 16.71 -44.10
CA PRO A 150 -33.20 18.00 -44.77
C PRO A 150 -34.55 18.68 -45.08
N THR A 151 -35.60 17.90 -45.37
CA THR A 151 -36.90 18.43 -45.82
C THR A 151 -37.70 19.13 -44.72
N HIS A 152 -37.42 18.83 -43.45
CA HIS A 152 -38.11 19.41 -42.32
C HIS A 152 -37.16 19.61 -41.14
N LYS A 153 -35.98 20.14 -41.43
CA LYS A 153 -34.90 20.44 -40.47
C LYS A 153 -35.33 21.42 -39.37
N SER A 154 -36.33 22.27 -39.63
CA SER A 154 -36.89 23.19 -38.63
C SER A 154 -37.83 22.53 -37.63
N GLN A 155 -38.24 21.28 -37.84
CA GLN A 155 -39.19 20.60 -36.97
C GLN A 155 -38.51 20.06 -35.71
N ILE A 156 -39.18 20.23 -34.57
CA ILE A 156 -38.73 19.75 -33.27
C ILE A 156 -38.97 18.25 -33.16
N VAL A 157 -37.98 17.56 -32.61
CA VAL A 157 -38.05 16.15 -32.25
C VAL A 157 -38.82 16.01 -30.93
N SER A 158 -40.02 15.46 -30.99
CA SER A 158 -40.93 15.30 -29.86
C SER A 158 -41.42 13.86 -29.65
N ILE A 159 -41.12 12.95 -30.59
CA ILE A 159 -41.61 11.57 -30.59
C ILE A 159 -40.43 10.61 -30.44
N TYR A 160 -40.62 9.50 -29.74
CA TYR A 160 -39.64 8.43 -29.61
C TYR A 160 -40.19 7.10 -30.13
N CYS A 161 -39.40 6.41 -30.94
CA CYS A 161 -39.70 5.05 -31.39
C CYS A 161 -38.98 4.04 -30.48
N LYS A 162 -39.75 3.27 -29.71
CA LYS A 162 -39.19 2.26 -28.78
C LYS A 162 -38.49 1.12 -29.49
N LYS A 163 -38.99 0.71 -30.66
CA LYS A 163 -38.43 -0.39 -31.46
C LYS A 163 -37.07 -0.04 -32.06
N CYS A 164 -36.98 1.12 -32.69
CA CYS A 164 -35.75 1.60 -33.34
C CYS A 164 -34.79 2.33 -32.39
N LYS A 165 -35.22 2.61 -31.16
CA LYS A 165 -34.46 3.38 -30.15
C LYS A 165 -33.97 4.74 -30.67
N ARG A 166 -34.84 5.46 -31.38
CA ARG A 166 -34.52 6.74 -32.01
C ARG A 166 -35.61 7.78 -31.78
N ALA A 167 -35.19 9.04 -31.69
CA ALA A 167 -36.07 10.18 -31.57
C ALA A 167 -36.43 10.74 -32.96
N LEU A 168 -37.68 11.15 -33.15
CA LEU A 168 -38.30 11.57 -34.40
C LEU A 168 -39.11 12.87 -34.22
N CYS A 169 -39.22 13.66 -35.29
CA CYS A 169 -40.25 14.71 -35.34
C CYS A 169 -41.61 14.12 -35.73
N CYS A 170 -42.69 14.89 -35.55
CA CYS A 170 -44.05 14.47 -35.92
C CYS A 170 -44.16 14.02 -37.38
N ILE A 171 -43.53 14.75 -38.31
CA ILE A 171 -43.59 14.43 -39.74
C ILE A 171 -42.91 13.08 -40.01
N CYS A 172 -41.71 12.85 -39.47
CA CYS A 172 -41.02 11.55 -39.61
C CYS A 172 -41.84 10.39 -39.04
N ALA A 173 -42.45 10.57 -37.86
CA ALA A 173 -43.22 9.50 -37.23
C ALA A 173 -44.47 9.15 -38.04
N LEU A 174 -45.14 10.15 -38.64
CA LEU A 174 -46.31 9.94 -39.49
C LEU A 174 -45.95 9.24 -40.81
N LEU A 175 -44.84 9.64 -41.43
CA LEU A 175 -44.35 9.00 -42.67
C LEU A 175 -43.83 7.57 -42.43
N ASP A 176 -43.51 7.22 -41.19
CA ASP A 176 -42.90 5.95 -40.80
C ASP A 176 -43.83 5.07 -39.96
N SER A 177 -45.09 4.91 -40.39
CA SER A 177 -46.16 4.22 -39.64
C SER A 177 -45.88 2.75 -39.29
N HIS A 178 -44.93 2.10 -39.96
CA HIS A 178 -44.55 0.70 -39.76
C HIS A 178 -43.75 0.45 -38.46
N HIS A 179 -43.26 1.50 -37.81
CA HIS A 179 -42.39 1.41 -36.63
C HIS A 179 -43.09 1.78 -35.31
N ALA A 180 -44.43 1.79 -35.30
CA ALA A 180 -45.22 1.85 -34.07
C ALA A 180 -44.88 0.69 -33.11
N PRO A 181 -44.96 0.88 -31.77
CA PRO A 181 -45.55 2.03 -31.08
C PRO A 181 -44.57 3.20 -30.89
N PHE A 182 -45.08 4.41 -31.11
CA PHE A 182 -44.43 5.68 -30.78
C PHE A 182 -44.92 6.18 -29.42
N CYS A 183 -44.09 6.97 -28.73
CA CYS A 183 -44.49 7.67 -27.51
C CYS A 183 -43.89 9.08 -27.45
N ASP A 184 -44.39 9.89 -26.52
CA ASP A 184 -43.81 11.19 -26.21
C ASP A 184 -42.36 11.03 -25.72
N ILE A 185 -41.44 11.85 -26.26
CA ILE A 185 -40.02 11.78 -25.93
C ILE A 185 -39.75 12.20 -24.49
N ARG A 186 -40.53 13.14 -23.92
CA ARG A 186 -40.30 13.64 -22.56
C ARG A 186 -40.68 12.56 -21.55
N SER A 187 -41.82 11.91 -21.73
CA SER A 187 -42.24 10.77 -20.91
C SER A 187 -41.25 9.60 -20.99
N GLU A 188 -40.77 9.26 -22.19
CA GLU A 188 -39.75 8.20 -22.33
C GLU A 188 -38.42 8.59 -21.69
N THR A 189 -37.99 9.85 -21.85
CA THR A 189 -36.76 10.37 -21.23
C THR A 189 -36.82 10.25 -19.71
N GLN A 190 -37.92 10.68 -19.10
CA GLN A 190 -38.12 10.54 -17.66
C GLN A 190 -38.02 9.08 -17.21
N ARG A 191 -38.73 8.18 -17.89
CA ARG A 191 -38.68 6.74 -17.57
C ARG A 191 -37.26 6.16 -17.68
N ARG A 192 -36.50 6.52 -18.71
CA ARG A 192 -35.10 6.07 -18.89
C ARG A 192 -34.16 6.67 -17.84
N GLN A 193 -34.41 7.90 -17.41
CA GLN A 193 -33.66 8.52 -16.31
C GLN A 193 -33.92 7.81 -14.98
N GLU A 194 -35.17 7.44 -14.71
CA GLU A 194 -35.54 6.64 -13.53
C GLU A 194 -34.88 5.25 -13.58
N GLU A 195 -34.94 4.55 -14.72
CA GLU A 195 -34.25 3.26 -14.95
C GLU A 195 -32.74 3.35 -14.66
N LEU A 196 -32.06 4.35 -15.23
CA LEU A 196 -30.63 4.60 -14.97
C LEU A 196 -30.36 4.98 -13.51
N GLY A 197 -31.26 5.71 -12.87
CA GLY A 197 -31.20 6.07 -11.46
C GLY A 197 -31.21 4.84 -10.56
N THR A 198 -32.14 3.91 -10.80
CA THR A 198 -32.22 2.63 -10.08
C THR A 198 -30.94 1.80 -10.26
N LEU A 199 -30.48 1.63 -11.50
CA LEU A 199 -29.23 0.91 -11.78
C LEU A 199 -28.01 1.57 -11.09
N SER A 200 -27.96 2.90 -11.03
CA SER A 200 -26.91 3.63 -10.32
C SER A 200 -26.95 3.36 -8.81
N GLN A 201 -28.14 3.25 -8.22
CA GLN A 201 -28.29 2.95 -6.80
C GLN A 201 -27.85 1.50 -6.48
N GLU A 202 -28.25 0.53 -7.29
CA GLU A 202 -27.80 -0.86 -7.17
C GLU A 202 -26.27 -0.96 -7.31
N LEU A 203 -25.69 -0.24 -8.28
CA LEU A 203 -24.24 -0.19 -8.47
C LEU A 203 -23.53 0.38 -7.24
N LYS A 204 -24.07 1.43 -6.60
CA LYS A 204 -23.51 2.00 -5.36
C LYS A 204 -23.51 1.00 -4.21
N GLN A 205 -24.60 0.23 -4.05
CA GLN A 205 -24.67 -0.81 -3.02
C GLN A 205 -23.69 -1.96 -3.29
N LYS A 206 -23.57 -2.37 -4.56
CA LYS A 206 -22.60 -3.39 -4.94
C LYS A 206 -21.16 -2.91 -4.71
N ARG A 207 -20.88 -1.63 -5.03
CA ARG A 207 -19.58 -1.01 -4.79
C ARG A 207 -19.21 -1.02 -3.31
N SER A 208 -20.12 -0.68 -2.39
CA SER A 208 -19.80 -0.71 -0.95
C SER A 208 -19.45 -2.11 -0.45
N GLY A 209 -20.05 -3.16 -1.04
CA GLY A 209 -19.65 -4.54 -0.76
C GLY A 209 -18.20 -4.83 -1.18
N PHE A 210 -17.82 -4.43 -2.40
CA PHE A 210 -16.44 -4.57 -2.87
C PHE A 210 -15.44 -3.74 -2.07
N GLU A 211 -15.81 -2.52 -1.66
CA GLU A 211 -14.96 -1.66 -0.80
C GLU A 211 -14.70 -2.33 0.55
N ALA A 212 -15.72 -2.95 1.16
CA ALA A 212 -15.58 -3.69 2.41
C ALA A 212 -14.70 -4.95 2.24
N THR A 213 -14.90 -5.73 1.17
CA THR A 213 -14.05 -6.89 0.87
C THR A 213 -12.60 -6.47 0.64
N TYR A 214 -12.36 -5.38 -0.11
CA TYR A 214 -11.02 -4.87 -0.35
C TYR A 214 -10.32 -4.44 0.95
N ALA A 215 -11.03 -3.74 1.85
CA ALA A 215 -10.50 -3.39 3.15
C ALA A 215 -10.15 -4.63 3.98
N GLY A 216 -11.04 -5.63 4.03
CA GLY A 216 -10.80 -6.89 4.72
C GLY A 216 -9.57 -7.64 4.21
N LEU A 217 -9.39 -7.74 2.89
CA LEU A 217 -8.20 -8.36 2.28
C LEU A 217 -6.92 -7.62 2.63
N LYS A 218 -6.98 -6.28 2.67
CA LYS A 218 -5.82 -5.46 3.06
C LYS A 218 -5.46 -5.71 4.54
N ASP A 219 -6.45 -5.77 5.41
CA ASP A 219 -6.23 -6.05 6.83
C ASP A 219 -5.65 -7.46 7.05
N GLU A 220 -6.18 -8.48 6.35
CA GLU A 220 -5.66 -9.85 6.39
C GLU A 220 -4.19 -9.91 5.92
N ALA A 221 -3.84 -9.22 4.84
CA ALA A 221 -2.45 -9.13 4.38
C ALA A 221 -1.52 -8.53 5.46
N THR A 222 -1.94 -7.44 6.11
CA THR A 222 -1.16 -6.84 7.21
C THR A 222 -1.09 -7.73 8.45
N TRP A 223 -2.11 -8.54 8.71
CA TRP A 223 -2.11 -9.50 9.81
C TRP A 223 -1.12 -10.63 9.53
N LEU A 224 -1.10 -11.19 8.31
CA LEU A 224 -0.16 -12.23 7.90
C LEU A 224 1.30 -11.76 8.03
N GLU A 225 1.60 -10.53 7.59
CA GLU A 225 2.94 -9.94 7.74
C GLU A 225 3.36 -9.80 9.22
N ARG A 226 2.44 -9.39 10.09
CA ARG A 226 2.69 -9.28 11.54
C ARG A 226 2.90 -10.65 12.18
N ALA A 227 2.03 -11.61 11.91
CA ALA A 227 2.14 -12.96 12.44
C ALA A 227 3.45 -13.63 12.02
N GLN A 228 3.89 -13.45 10.77
CA GLN A 228 5.18 -13.93 10.30
C GLN A 228 6.35 -13.29 11.07
N ARG A 229 6.29 -11.97 11.30
CA ARG A 229 7.33 -11.24 12.04
C ARG A 229 7.42 -11.70 13.48
N GLU A 230 6.29 -11.79 14.16
CA GLU A 230 6.21 -12.25 15.56
C GLU A 230 6.74 -13.68 15.71
N MET A 231 6.35 -14.59 14.81
CA MET A 231 6.85 -15.96 14.83
C MET A 231 8.37 -16.02 14.59
N ARG A 232 8.90 -15.23 13.65
CA ARG A 232 10.36 -15.13 13.42
C ARG A 232 11.10 -14.64 14.65
N GLU A 233 10.56 -13.63 15.34
CA GLU A 233 11.14 -13.10 16.56
C GLU A 233 11.13 -14.14 17.68
N LEU A 234 10.01 -14.84 17.86
CA LEU A 234 9.86 -15.89 18.86
C LEU A 234 10.85 -17.05 18.63
N ILE A 235 11.03 -17.47 17.38
CA ILE A 235 12.03 -18.49 17.01
C ILE A 235 13.43 -18.02 17.41
N ARG A 236 13.82 -16.79 17.06
CA ARG A 236 15.13 -16.24 17.41
C ARG A 236 15.34 -16.19 18.92
N GLN A 237 14.39 -15.62 19.65
CA GLN A 237 14.44 -15.54 21.12
C GLN A 237 14.57 -16.92 21.76
N ARG A 238 13.83 -17.91 21.26
CA ARG A 238 13.89 -19.26 21.82
C ARG A 238 15.24 -19.92 21.55
N VAL A 239 15.79 -19.75 20.35
CA VAL A 239 17.13 -20.25 20.01
C VAL A 239 18.19 -19.58 20.87
N GLU A 240 18.15 -18.26 21.03
CA GLU A 240 19.09 -17.51 21.87
C GLU A 240 19.03 -17.95 23.34
N GLN A 241 17.83 -18.20 23.87
CA GLN A 241 17.65 -18.74 25.22
C GLN A 241 18.30 -20.12 25.38
N LEU A 242 18.11 -21.02 24.43
CA LEU A 242 18.70 -22.36 24.46
C LEU A 242 20.23 -22.31 24.35
N VAL A 243 20.76 -21.50 23.43
CA VAL A 243 22.21 -21.27 23.31
C VAL A 243 22.77 -20.69 24.61
N GLY A 244 22.07 -19.75 25.25
CA GLY A 244 22.47 -19.19 26.54
C GLY A 244 22.48 -20.21 27.67
N LEU A 245 21.56 -21.16 27.69
CA LEU A 245 21.55 -22.27 28.66
C LEU A 245 22.74 -23.20 28.43
N ILE A 246 23.00 -23.60 27.18
CA ILE A 246 24.11 -24.49 26.82
C ILE A 246 25.46 -23.84 27.19
N ARG A 247 25.64 -22.55 26.90
CA ARG A 247 26.87 -21.82 27.25
C ARG A 247 27.10 -21.70 28.75
N ARG A 248 26.05 -21.51 29.55
CA ARG A 248 26.18 -21.51 31.01
C ARG A 248 26.61 -22.86 31.54
N GLU A 249 26.03 -23.94 31.02
CA GLU A 249 26.42 -25.29 31.40
C GLU A 249 27.88 -25.59 30.99
N GLU A 250 28.31 -25.12 29.82
CA GLU A 250 29.72 -25.19 29.39
C GLU A 250 30.66 -24.47 30.38
N GLU A 251 30.35 -23.23 30.76
CA GLU A 251 31.13 -22.46 31.72
C GLU A 251 31.21 -23.15 33.10
N GLU A 252 30.10 -23.70 33.59
CA GLU A 252 30.08 -24.43 34.86
C GLU A 252 30.93 -25.70 34.82
N LEU A 253 30.83 -26.50 33.75
CA LEU A 253 31.61 -27.72 33.59
C LEU A 253 33.11 -27.45 33.46
N LEU A 254 33.49 -26.41 32.71
CA LEU A 254 34.88 -25.96 32.62
C LEU A 254 35.39 -25.52 34.00
N GLY A 255 34.59 -24.75 34.74
CA GLY A 255 34.93 -24.32 36.10
C GLY A 255 35.15 -25.49 37.07
N LEU A 256 34.34 -26.55 36.98
CA LEU A 256 34.52 -27.77 37.79
C LEU A 256 35.84 -28.48 37.47
N VAL A 257 36.19 -28.60 36.18
CA VAL A 257 37.46 -29.20 35.75
C VAL A 257 38.66 -28.39 36.26
N GLU A 258 38.62 -27.06 36.13
CA GLU A 258 39.68 -26.18 36.60
C GLU A 258 39.84 -26.25 38.13
N ALA A 259 38.74 -26.25 38.88
CA ALA A 259 38.76 -26.37 40.33
C ALA A 259 39.34 -27.72 40.79
N GLY A 260 38.95 -28.82 40.14
CA GLY A 260 39.50 -30.15 40.41
C GLY A 260 41.00 -30.23 40.12
N GLN A 261 41.44 -29.63 39.01
CA GLN A 261 42.87 -29.56 38.67
C GLN A 261 43.66 -28.74 39.69
N GLU A 262 43.14 -27.59 40.10
CA GLU A 262 43.79 -26.72 41.08
C GLU A 262 43.91 -27.39 42.45
N GLN A 263 42.86 -28.08 42.90
CA GLN A 263 42.90 -28.86 44.13
C GLN A 263 43.95 -29.97 44.06
N GLY A 264 43.98 -30.74 42.98
CA GLY A 264 44.99 -31.79 42.78
C GLY A 264 46.42 -31.24 42.72
N ARG A 265 46.63 -30.06 42.10
CA ARG A 265 47.94 -29.37 42.11
C ARG A 265 48.37 -28.98 43.52
N ARG A 266 47.45 -28.47 44.35
CA ARG A 266 47.74 -28.09 45.75
C ARG A 266 48.10 -29.29 46.60
N GLU A 267 47.36 -30.39 46.46
CA GLU A 267 47.64 -31.63 47.19
C GLU A 267 49.01 -32.22 46.79
N LEU A 268 49.30 -32.25 45.49
CA LEU A 268 50.60 -32.71 45.00
C LEU A 268 51.74 -31.82 45.49
N SER A 269 51.56 -30.49 45.52
CA SER A 269 52.56 -29.55 46.04
C SER A 269 52.87 -29.81 47.52
N ARG A 270 51.83 -30.05 48.35
CA ARG A 270 52.01 -30.38 49.77
C ARG A 270 52.76 -31.68 49.96
N GLU A 271 52.47 -32.69 49.16
CA GLU A 271 53.14 -33.97 49.23
C GLU A 271 54.60 -33.88 48.76
N LEU A 272 54.87 -33.09 47.72
CA LEU A 272 56.24 -32.78 47.29
C LEU A 272 57.03 -32.08 48.41
N GLU A 273 56.47 -31.04 49.03
CA GLU A 273 57.11 -30.35 50.16
C GLU A 273 57.42 -31.30 51.33
N ARG A 274 56.48 -32.22 51.63
CA ARG A 274 56.66 -33.25 52.66
C ARG A 274 57.84 -34.17 52.31
N VAL A 275 57.88 -34.71 51.09
CA VAL A 275 58.93 -35.63 50.63
C VAL A 275 60.28 -34.92 50.57
N GLU A 276 60.34 -33.69 50.04
CA GLU A 276 61.55 -32.87 50.04
C GLU A 276 62.09 -32.64 51.46
N GLY A 277 61.20 -32.38 52.42
CA GLY A 277 61.57 -32.23 53.83
C GLY A 277 62.21 -33.49 54.41
N VAL A 278 61.66 -34.67 54.10
CA VAL A 278 62.22 -35.96 54.51
C VAL A 278 63.59 -36.20 53.85
N LEU A 279 63.72 -35.97 52.55
CA LEU A 279 64.99 -36.12 51.83
C LEU A 279 66.08 -35.22 52.44
N ARG A 280 65.77 -33.94 52.71
CA ARG A 280 66.71 -33.02 53.37
C ARG A 280 67.14 -33.52 54.76
N ARG A 281 66.23 -34.12 55.54
CA ARG A 281 66.55 -34.74 56.83
C ARG A 281 67.49 -35.93 56.65
N MET A 282 67.22 -36.81 55.69
CA MET A 282 68.07 -37.98 55.41
C MET A 282 69.47 -37.55 54.98
N GLU A 283 69.59 -36.64 54.02
CA GLU A 283 70.89 -36.10 53.58
C GLU A 283 71.66 -35.40 54.72
N ALA A 284 70.97 -34.69 55.61
CA ALA A 284 71.60 -34.08 56.78
C ALA A 284 72.13 -35.13 57.75
N GLY A 285 71.38 -36.22 57.97
CA GLY A 285 71.81 -37.37 58.74
C GLY A 285 73.05 -38.05 58.16
N GLU A 286 73.04 -38.34 56.85
CA GLU A 286 74.18 -38.92 56.12
C GLU A 286 75.44 -38.05 56.25
N ARG A 287 75.33 -36.75 55.97
CA ARG A 287 76.45 -35.80 56.10
C ARG A 287 76.98 -35.67 57.52
N LEU A 288 76.11 -35.77 58.54
CA LEU A 288 76.53 -35.70 59.94
C LEU A 288 77.35 -36.95 60.32
N VAL A 289 76.86 -38.14 59.96
CA VAL A 289 77.56 -39.41 60.19
C VAL A 289 78.91 -39.42 59.48
N GLU A 290 78.96 -38.96 58.23
CA GLU A 290 80.22 -38.85 57.47
C GLU A 290 81.24 -37.95 58.18
N LYS A 291 80.81 -36.77 58.68
CA LYS A 291 81.69 -35.86 59.43
C LYS A 291 82.16 -36.45 60.75
N MET A 292 81.26 -37.14 61.48
CA MET A 292 81.64 -37.79 62.73
C MET A 292 82.70 -38.87 62.51
N ASN A 293 82.56 -39.67 61.45
CA ASN A 293 83.54 -40.70 61.11
C ASN A 293 84.94 -40.15 60.79
N LEU A 294 85.02 -38.93 60.23
CA LEU A 294 86.28 -38.31 59.82
C LEU A 294 86.96 -37.49 60.93
N TYR A 295 86.18 -36.82 61.78
CA TYR A 295 86.69 -35.73 62.61
C TYR A 295 86.32 -35.81 64.10
N ALA A 296 85.34 -36.62 64.50
CA ALA A 296 84.90 -36.64 65.89
C ALA A 296 85.86 -37.43 66.78
N THR A 297 86.02 -36.96 68.02
CA THR A 297 86.74 -37.70 69.08
C THR A 297 85.91 -38.86 69.60
N GLU A 298 86.55 -39.84 70.24
CA GLU A 298 85.85 -40.99 70.85
C GLU A 298 84.74 -40.55 71.80
N GLN A 299 84.97 -39.50 72.60
CA GLN A 299 83.96 -38.96 73.52
C GLN A 299 82.76 -38.34 72.79
N GLU A 300 83.00 -37.50 71.77
CA GLU A 300 81.91 -36.88 70.98
C GLU A 300 81.08 -37.94 70.23
N VAL A 301 81.72 -39.00 69.74
CA VAL A 301 81.00 -40.13 69.15
C VAL A 301 80.11 -40.80 70.19
N MET A 302 80.65 -41.17 71.35
CA MET A 302 79.87 -41.87 72.38
C MET A 302 78.71 -41.02 72.93
N ASP A 303 78.91 -39.71 73.09
CA ASP A 303 77.89 -38.79 73.60
C ASP A 303 76.74 -38.56 72.59
N MET A 304 77.07 -38.45 71.29
CA MET A 304 76.08 -38.14 70.24
C MET A 304 75.46 -39.38 69.59
N GLN A 305 76.11 -40.55 69.67
CA GLN A 305 75.71 -41.77 68.97
C GLN A 305 74.28 -42.24 69.29
N PRO A 306 73.83 -42.27 70.56
CA PRO A 306 72.47 -42.74 70.87
C PRO A 306 71.40 -41.89 70.17
N PHE A 307 71.52 -40.57 70.26
CA PHE A 307 70.58 -39.64 69.64
C PHE A 307 70.56 -39.73 68.11
N ILE A 308 71.74 -39.84 67.49
CA ILE A 308 71.84 -39.92 66.03
C ILE A 308 71.31 -41.25 65.53
N LYS A 309 71.62 -42.35 66.22
CA LYS A 309 71.08 -43.68 65.89
C LYS A 309 69.54 -43.66 65.93
N ASP A 310 68.95 -43.17 67.01
CA ASP A 310 67.49 -43.10 67.16
C ASP A 310 66.86 -42.25 66.04
N SER A 311 67.49 -41.11 65.70
CA SER A 311 67.02 -40.22 64.62
C SER A 311 67.10 -40.86 63.23
N LEU A 312 68.12 -41.68 62.96
CA LEU A 312 68.25 -42.41 61.69
C LEU A 312 67.30 -43.60 61.61
N GLU A 313 67.11 -44.33 62.72
CA GLU A 313 66.13 -45.42 62.80
C GLU A 313 64.70 -44.91 62.60
N GLU A 314 64.36 -43.72 63.11
CA GLU A 314 63.07 -43.05 62.83
C GLU A 314 62.87 -42.82 61.32
N LEU A 315 63.89 -42.30 60.63
CA LEU A 315 63.83 -42.04 59.19
C LEU A 315 63.71 -43.32 58.36
N LEU A 316 64.37 -44.41 58.78
CA LEU A 316 64.30 -45.71 58.11
C LEU A 316 62.93 -46.39 58.23
N GLN A 317 62.15 -46.03 59.24
CA GLN A 317 60.79 -46.55 59.44
C GLN A 317 59.73 -45.79 58.63
N LEU A 318 60.07 -44.67 57.98
CA LEU A 318 59.12 -43.90 57.19
C LEU A 318 58.70 -44.65 55.91
N PRO A 319 57.39 -44.74 55.61
CA PRO A 319 56.92 -45.40 54.40
C PRO A 319 57.31 -44.61 53.13
N VAL A 320 57.80 -45.31 52.12
CA VAL A 320 58.25 -44.75 50.81
C VAL A 320 57.07 -44.38 49.89
N THR A 321 55.88 -44.87 50.18
CA THR A 321 54.71 -44.69 49.32
C THR A 321 53.92 -43.45 49.71
N GLY A 322 54.01 -42.40 48.90
CA GLY A 322 52.95 -41.39 48.83
C GLY A 322 51.74 -42.00 48.12
N ASP A 323 50.56 -41.89 48.73
CA ASP A 323 49.31 -42.20 48.05
C ASP A 323 49.29 -41.37 46.76
N ARG A 324 49.21 -42.04 45.61
CA ARG A 324 49.09 -41.33 44.33
C ARG A 324 47.80 -40.54 44.40
N ALA A 325 47.90 -39.20 44.43
CA ALA A 325 46.76 -38.32 44.28
C ALA A 325 45.96 -38.81 43.06
N GLN A 326 44.78 -39.36 43.31
CA GLN A 326 43.92 -39.82 42.23
C GLN A 326 43.54 -38.59 41.40
N PRO A 327 43.55 -38.67 40.06
CA PRO A 327 43.02 -37.59 39.26
C PRO A 327 41.61 -37.28 39.75
N GLY A 328 41.36 -36.00 40.07
CA GLY A 328 40.10 -35.54 40.66
C GLY A 328 38.90 -36.14 39.94
N ASP A 329 37.90 -36.59 40.71
CA ASP A 329 36.78 -37.36 40.20
C ASP A 329 35.94 -36.53 39.21
N LEU A 330 36.15 -36.76 37.91
CA LEU A 330 35.41 -36.11 36.82
C LEU A 330 34.11 -36.84 36.48
N THR A 331 33.64 -37.79 37.29
CA THR A 331 32.40 -38.54 37.02
C THR A 331 31.19 -37.62 36.93
N GLU A 332 31.09 -36.61 37.79
CA GLU A 332 30.00 -35.62 37.77
C GLU A 332 29.99 -34.82 36.46
N CYS A 333 31.14 -34.31 36.03
CA CYS A 333 31.27 -33.59 34.75
C CYS A 333 30.85 -34.47 33.57
N ARG A 334 31.25 -35.75 33.59
CA ARG A 334 30.93 -36.71 32.53
C ARG A 334 29.44 -37.05 32.48
N ALA A 335 28.80 -37.17 33.65
CA ALA A 335 27.37 -37.42 33.75
C ALA A 335 26.54 -36.21 33.25
N ARG A 336 26.93 -34.99 33.63
CA ARG A 336 26.29 -33.75 33.18
C ARG A 336 26.43 -33.54 31.68
N LEU A 337 27.61 -33.79 31.11
CA LEU A 337 27.84 -33.77 29.65
C LEU A 337 26.97 -34.76 28.87
N GLN A 338 26.66 -35.93 29.46
CA GLN A 338 25.78 -36.93 28.83
C GLN A 338 24.29 -36.58 28.91
N ALA A 339 23.91 -35.66 29.79
CA ALA A 339 22.53 -35.23 29.98
C ALA A 339 22.12 -34.04 29.08
N LEU A 340 23.12 -33.36 28.49
CA LEU A 340 22.96 -32.33 27.46
C LEU A 340 22.74 -32.94 26.07
#